data_AF-W9I077-F1
#
_entry.id   AF-W9I077-F1
#
_cell.length_a   1.000
_cell.length_b   1.000
_cell.length_c   1.000
_cell.angle_alpha   90.00
_cell.angle_beta   90.00
_cell.angle_gamma   90.00
#
_symmetry.space_group_name_H-M   'P 1'
#
loop_
_entity.id
_entity.type
_entity.pdbx_description
1 polymer ?
#
loop_
_entity_poly.entity_id
_entity_poly.type
_entity_poly.pdbx_seq_one_letter_code
_entity_poly.pdbx_strand_id
1 'polypeptide(L)'
;MDAEYNDIVRWKYKDLVTVLGGDDQTTRKFQVHSKGELNDLLRDEQFNDGSGVQFVELCMDKKDAPRALLLTAKKLGTKERPEDLD
;
A
#
# COMPACT_ATOMS: atom_id res chain seq x y z
N MET A 1 -0.36 -2.37 -19.24
CA MET A 1 -0.06 -2.33 -17.79
C MET A 1 1.32 -1.74 -17.51
N ASP A 2 2.32 -1.99 -18.36
CA ASP A 2 3.68 -1.46 -18.18
C ASP A 2 3.85 -0.14 -18.96
N ALA A 3 3.08 0.88 -18.57
CA ALA A 3 3.18 2.23 -19.15
C ALA A 3 3.75 3.19 -18.11
N GLU A 4 4.71 4.03 -18.55
CA GLU A 4 5.50 4.91 -17.68
C GLU A 4 4.66 5.89 -16.87
N TYR A 5 3.51 6.34 -17.41
CA TYR A 5 2.61 7.25 -16.70
C TYR A 5 2.00 6.67 -15.41
N ASN A 6 2.10 5.34 -15.19
CA ASN A 6 1.66 4.70 -13.95
C ASN A 6 2.79 4.60 -12.90
N ASP A 7 4.03 4.90 -13.27
CA ASP A 7 5.17 4.83 -12.37
C ASP A 7 5.25 6.11 -11.53
N ILE A 8 5.30 5.95 -10.21
CA ILE A 8 5.39 7.05 -9.24
C ILE A 8 6.75 7.03 -8.53
N VAL A 9 7.20 8.20 -8.07
CA VAL A 9 8.43 8.31 -7.28
C VAL A 9 8.25 7.62 -5.93
N ARG A 10 9.19 6.75 -5.54
CA ARG A 10 9.19 6.09 -4.23
C ARG A 10 9.65 7.05 -3.14
N TRP A 11 8.88 7.14 -2.07
CA TRP A 11 9.19 7.97 -0.90
C TRP A 11 9.68 7.11 0.26
N LYS A 12 10.18 7.76 1.32
CA LYS A 12 10.37 7.14 2.63
C LYS A 12 9.07 7.24 3.42
N TYR A 13 8.08 6.42 3.09
CA TYR A 13 6.70 6.61 3.57
C TYR A 13 6.58 6.62 5.09
N LYS A 14 7.28 5.72 5.79
CA LYS A 14 7.26 5.69 7.26
C LYS A 14 7.82 6.95 7.93
N ASP A 15 8.73 7.67 7.27
CA ASP A 15 9.33 8.90 7.82
C ASP A 15 8.34 10.08 7.74
N LEU A 16 7.29 9.99 6.90
CA LEU A 16 6.25 11.01 6.80
C LEU A 16 5.54 11.22 8.15
N VAL A 17 5.39 10.16 8.95
CA VAL A 17 4.80 10.24 10.29
C VAL A 17 5.60 11.20 11.17
N THR A 18 6.94 11.15 11.08
CA THR A 18 7.81 12.05 11.84
C THR A 18 7.80 13.47 11.27
N VAL A 19 7.79 13.63 9.95
CA VAL A 19 7.65 14.96 9.30
C VAL A 19 6.35 15.65 9.71
N LEU A 20 5.28 14.90 9.91
CA LEU A 20 3.97 15.41 10.34
C LEU A 20 3.86 15.60 11.87
N GLY A 21 4.97 15.52 12.61
CA GLY A 21 5.03 15.82 14.04
C GLY A 21 4.89 14.62 14.97
N GLY A 22 4.88 13.39 14.45
CA GLY A 22 4.93 12.18 15.27
C GLY A 22 6.32 11.89 15.85
N ASP A 23 6.38 11.40 17.08
CA ASP A 23 7.60 10.95 17.75
C ASP A 23 7.50 9.48 18.15
N ASP A 24 8.58 8.93 18.72
CA ASP A 24 8.63 7.51 19.10
C ASP A 24 7.84 7.21 20.39
N GLN A 25 7.31 8.23 21.08
CA GLN A 25 6.42 8.04 22.23
C GLN A 25 4.95 7.91 21.81
N THR A 26 4.58 8.63 20.76
CA THR A 26 3.20 8.77 20.28
C THR A 26 2.92 7.96 19.03
N THR A 27 3.97 7.49 18.34
CA THR A 27 3.84 6.78 17.06
C THR A 27 4.75 5.56 16.99
N ARG A 28 4.30 4.56 16.23
CA ARG A 28 5.09 3.38 15.86
C ARG A 28 5.04 3.20 14.35
N LYS A 29 6.21 2.92 13.77
CA LYS A 29 6.45 2.88 12.33
C LYS A 29 7.01 1.50 11.97
N PHE A 30 6.32 0.78 11.11
CA PHE A 30 6.70 -0.56 10.65
C PHE A 30 6.87 -0.59 9.14
N GLN A 31 7.76 -1.46 8.68
CA GLN A 31 7.90 -1.79 7.27
C GLN A 31 7.93 -3.31 7.15
N VAL A 32 7.06 -3.85 6.30
CA VAL A 32 6.78 -5.28 6.19
C VAL A 32 6.92 -5.70 4.74
N HIS A 33 7.73 -6.71 4.48
CA HIS A 33 8.07 -7.19 3.14
C HIS A 33 7.54 -8.61 2.86
N SER A 34 6.96 -9.28 3.85
CA SER A 34 6.46 -10.63 3.68
C SER A 34 5.20 -10.91 4.49
N LYS A 35 4.46 -11.94 4.08
CA LYS A 35 3.31 -12.46 4.84
C LYS A 35 3.72 -12.94 6.23
N GLY A 36 4.94 -13.47 6.39
CA GLY A 36 5.47 -13.91 7.68
C GLY A 36 5.60 -12.75 8.64
N GLU A 37 6.35 -11.72 8.23
CA GLU A 37 6.52 -10.48 9.00
C GLU A 37 5.18 -9.81 9.33
N LEU A 38 4.23 -9.79 8.39
CA LEU A 38 2.90 -9.24 8.66
C LEU A 38 2.17 -10.06 9.73
N ASN A 39 2.21 -11.39 9.66
CA ASN A 39 1.57 -12.24 10.65
C ASN A 39 2.21 -12.11 12.03
N ASP A 40 3.54 -11.94 12.09
CA ASP A 40 4.25 -11.75 13.35
C ASP A 40 3.87 -10.42 13.98
N LEU A 41 3.84 -9.34 13.19
CA LEU A 41 3.37 -8.02 13.63
C LEU A 41 1.92 -8.06 14.13
N LEU A 42 1.03 -8.73 13.40
CA LEU A 42 -0.38 -8.84 13.78
C LEU A 42 -0.62 -9.71 15.03
N ARG A 43 0.38 -10.49 15.47
CA ARG A 43 0.33 -11.28 16.71
C ARG A 43 1.05 -10.61 17.87
N ASP A 44 1.79 -9.54 17.62
CA ASP A 44 2.51 -8.81 18.64
C ASP A 44 1.51 -8.11 19.60
N GLU A 45 1.63 -8.36 20.90
CA GLU A 45 0.69 -7.84 21.90
C GLU A 45 0.80 -6.31 22.02
N GLN A 46 2.00 -5.75 21.87
CA GLN A 46 2.23 -4.31 21.92
C GLN A 46 1.71 -3.62 20.66
N PHE A 47 1.75 -4.27 19.50
CA PHE A 47 1.08 -3.79 18.31
C PHE A 47 -0.44 -3.79 18.52
N ASN A 48 -1.00 -4.88 19.05
CA ASN A 48 -2.44 -5.02 19.25
C ASN A 48 -3.00 -4.16 20.39
N ASP A 49 -2.16 -3.63 21.28
CA ASP A 49 -2.60 -2.66 22.31
C ASP A 49 -3.14 -1.35 21.71
N GLY A 50 -2.82 -1.06 20.45
CA GLY A 50 -3.32 0.09 19.70
C GLY A 50 -2.93 1.46 20.28
N SER A 51 -1.90 1.52 21.13
CA SER A 51 -1.46 2.77 21.75
C SER A 51 -0.72 3.68 20.76
N GLY A 52 -1.25 4.89 20.59
CA GLY A 52 -0.70 5.87 19.66
C GLY A 52 -1.00 5.56 18.20
N VAL A 53 -0.38 6.32 17.28
CA VAL A 53 -0.56 6.11 15.85
C VAL A 53 0.36 4.98 15.38
N GLN A 54 -0.20 4.00 14.66
CA GLN A 54 0.57 2.92 14.03
C GLN A 54 0.56 3.08 12.52
N PHE A 55 1.75 3.21 11.94
CA PHE A 55 1.94 3.26 10.50
C PHE A 55 2.65 2.01 10.02
N VAL A 56 2.04 1.27 9.09
CA VAL A 56 2.59 0.04 8.53
C VAL A 56 2.75 0.21 7.02
N GLU A 57 3.99 0.29 6.56
CA GLU A 57 4.33 0.25 5.14
C GLU A 57 4.39 -1.21 4.67
N LEU A 58 3.35 -1.67 3.97
CA LEU A 58 3.30 -3.01 3.41
C LEU A 58 3.89 -3.01 2.00
N CYS A 59 5.07 -3.59 1.84
CA CYS A 59 5.73 -3.73 0.56
C CYS A 59 5.24 -5.00 -0.16
N MET A 60 4.66 -4.82 -1.34
CA MET A 60 4.14 -5.89 -2.20
C MET A 60 4.72 -5.77 -3.61
N ASP A 61 4.70 -6.88 -4.35
CA ASP A 61 5.10 -6.88 -5.77
C ASP A 61 4.13 -6.04 -6.62
N LYS A 62 4.67 -5.31 -7.61
CA LYS A 62 3.90 -4.37 -8.46
C LYS A 62 2.64 -4.99 -9.10
N LYS A 63 2.66 -6.29 -9.38
CA LYS A 63 1.57 -7.02 -10.05
C LYS A 63 0.76 -7.92 -9.10
N ASP A 64 1.07 -7.90 -7.80
CA ASP A 64 0.29 -8.61 -6.79
C ASP A 64 -0.97 -7.82 -6.46
N ALA A 65 -2.10 -8.30 -6.99
CA ALA A 65 -3.39 -7.65 -6.86
C ALA A 65 -4.51 -8.70 -6.75
N PRO A 66 -5.62 -8.40 -6.06
CA PRO A 66 -6.73 -9.33 -5.93
C PRO A 66 -7.28 -9.77 -7.30
N ARG A 67 -7.59 -11.07 -7.45
CA ARG A 67 -8.15 -11.64 -8.69
C ARG A 67 -9.38 -10.88 -9.20
N ALA A 68 -10.25 -10.43 -8.29
CA ALA A 68 -11.42 -9.66 -8.62
C ALA A 68 -11.07 -8.34 -9.35
N LEU A 69 -10.01 -7.66 -8.91
CA LEU A 69 -9.53 -6.43 -9.54
C LEU A 69 -9.03 -6.71 -10.97
N LEU A 70 -8.23 -7.76 -11.15
CA LEU A 70 -7.69 -8.15 -12.45
C LEU A 70 -8.81 -8.47 -13.47
N LEU A 71 -9.84 -9.21 -13.03
CA LEU A 71 -10.98 -9.55 -13.88
C LEU A 71 -11.80 -8.32 -14.28
N THR A 72 -12.05 -7.42 -13.33
CA THR A 72 -12.79 -6.18 -13.57
C THR A 72 -12.02 -5.25 -14.51
N ALA A 73 -10.71 -5.06 -14.28
CA ALA A 73 -9.85 -4.25 -15.14
C ALA A 73 -9.82 -4.76 -16.58
N LYS A 74 -9.75 -6.08 -16.77
CA LYS A 74 -9.81 -6.69 -18.11
C LYS A 74 -11.12 -6.38 -18.83
N LYS A 75 -12.26 -6.44 -18.13
CA LYS A 75 -13.59 -6.15 -18.71
C LYS A 75 -13.77 -4.67 -19.04
N LEU A 76 -13.30 -3.78 -18.17
CA LEU A 76 -13.40 -2.34 -18.37
C LEU A 76 -12.48 -1.85 -19.49
N GLY A 77 -11.27 -2.40 -19.58
CA GLY A 77 -10.30 -2.05 -20.62
C GLY A 77 -10.69 -2.53 -22.03
N THR A 78 -11.63 -3.47 -22.16
CA THR A 78 -12.17 -3.94 -23.45
C THR A 78 -13.41 -3.17 -23.92
N LYS A 79 -13.93 -2.23 -23.11
CA LYS A 79 -15.04 -1.38 -23.55
C LYS A 79 -14.46 -0.41 -24.59
N GLU A 80 -14.89 -0.52 -25.84
CA GLU A 80 -14.44 0.37 -26.92
C GLU A 80 -14.66 1.83 -26.54
N ARG A 81 -13.70 2.69 -26.92
CA ARG A 81 -13.89 4.14 -26.88
C ARG A 81 -15.13 4.45 -27.73
N PRO A 82 -16.08 5.27 -27.24
CA PRO A 82 -17.13 5.81 -28.11
C PRO A 82 -16.46 6.45 -29.33
N GLU A 83 -16.97 6.17 -30.53
CA GLU A 83 -16.47 6.75 -31.80
C GLU A 83 -16.67 8.28 -31.86
N ASP A 84 -17.34 8.84 -30.86
CA ASP A 84 -17.87 10.21 -30.84
C ASP A 84 -16.89 11.25 -30.25
N LEU A 85 -15.62 10.89 -30.04
CA LEU A 85 -14.60 11.76 -29.45
C LEU A 85 -13.31 11.70 -30.28
N ASP A 86 -13.36 12.30 -31.48
CA ASP A 86 -12.21 12.81 -32.25
C ASP A 86 -12.12 14.34 -32.09
#